data_AF-A0A2D4RSE6-F1
#
_entry.id   AF-A0A2D4RSE6-F1
#
_cell.length_a   1.000
_cell.length_b   1.000
_cell.length_c   1.000
_cell.angle_alpha   90.00
_cell.angle_beta   90.00
_cell.angle_gamma   90.00
#
_symmetry.space_group_name_H-M   'P 1'
#
loop_
_entity.id
_entity.type
_entity.pdbx_description
1 polymer ?
#
loop_
_entity_poly.entity_id
_entity_poly.type
_entity_poly.pdbx_seq_one_letter_code
_entity_poly.pdbx_strand_id
1 'polypeptide(L)'
;MNKRPILLFALGMLFIANLVSANSASIGEDTLSELLRRVTIGWNTDWSKHSIEYRELLSGGPPRDGIPPIDRPKFIDNQQAEQWLAPNDPVIALELNGDARAYPLQIMTWHEIVNDSVGEIPITITFCPLCNSAITFERHYQGTTYDFGTSGLLRHSDLVMYDRQTESLWQQFTGEAIVGAMTGEQLQMIPSGLIGFKQFQAAYPSGKVLSKETGYSRDYGHNPYPGYDDIRNNPFLFQDPIDGRLSAMARVVTISDGEYHNAYPVKLLEKLGVIHHKLGEQSLAVFHQAGVSSALDTTRITNGMDVGATGVFIPVVGNQELIFVKRAGEIVDEQTGSHWNIVGQAVQGPLKGNQLKRLVHADQFWFSWAAFQPDTLIYQLDE
;
A
#
# COMPACT_ATOMS: atom_id res chain seq x y z
N MET A 1 14.31 65.12 -30.79
CA MET A 1 14.43 64.74 -32.22
C MET A 1 15.23 63.45 -32.31
N ASN A 2 14.64 62.42 -32.92
CA ASN A 2 15.24 61.32 -33.72
C ASN A 2 16.52 60.62 -33.22
N LYS A 3 16.68 59.29 -33.24
CA LYS A 3 15.94 58.14 -33.78
C LYS A 3 16.64 56.90 -33.19
N ARG A 4 15.90 55.79 -33.04
CA ARG A 4 16.43 54.43 -32.80
C ARG A 4 17.51 54.04 -33.81
N PRO A 5 18.33 53.02 -33.47
CA PRO A 5 18.20 51.79 -34.24
C PRO A 5 17.84 50.58 -33.37
N ILE A 6 17.10 49.69 -34.02
CA ILE A 6 16.63 48.40 -33.57
C ILE A 6 17.79 47.41 -33.73
N LEU A 7 18.08 46.61 -32.69
CA LEU A 7 18.84 45.37 -32.84
C LEU A 7 17.97 44.21 -32.36
N LEU A 8 17.44 43.46 -33.32
CA LEU A 8 16.97 42.09 -33.12
C LEU A 8 18.19 41.21 -32.81
N PHE A 9 18.14 40.39 -31.76
CA PHE A 9 18.73 39.06 -31.79
C PHE A 9 17.88 38.09 -30.97
N ALA A 10 17.70 36.91 -31.55
CA ALA A 10 16.61 35.98 -31.34
C ALA A 10 16.62 35.23 -30.01
N LEU A 11 15.41 34.93 -29.50
CA LEU A 11 15.15 33.83 -28.57
C LEU A 11 15.57 32.51 -29.23
N GLY A 12 16.61 31.87 -28.70
CA GLY A 12 16.86 30.44 -28.92
C GLY A 12 16.02 29.63 -27.93
N MET A 13 14.95 29.00 -28.40
CA MET A 13 14.32 27.88 -27.69
C MET A 13 15.31 26.71 -27.72
N LEU A 14 15.86 26.33 -26.56
CA LEU A 14 16.49 25.02 -26.41
C LEU A 14 15.38 23.98 -26.23
N PHE A 15 15.08 23.27 -27.32
CA PHE A 15 14.46 21.95 -27.24
C PHE A 15 15.49 20.99 -26.62
N ILE A 16 15.27 20.59 -25.37
CA ILE A 16 15.95 19.42 -24.82
C ILE A 16 15.18 18.21 -25.36
N ALA A 17 15.71 17.62 -26.41
CA ALA A 17 15.26 16.32 -26.89
C ALA A 17 15.69 15.26 -25.87
N ASN A 18 14.73 14.69 -25.13
CA ASN A 18 14.96 13.45 -24.39
C ASN A 18 15.25 12.35 -25.41
N LEU A 19 16.54 11.99 -25.53
CA LEU A 19 16.95 10.75 -26.16
C LEU A 19 16.56 9.61 -25.22
N VAL A 20 15.38 9.04 -25.44
CA VAL A 20 15.10 7.67 -25.02
C VAL A 20 16.04 6.79 -25.84
N SER A 21 17.06 6.23 -25.21
CA SER A 21 17.86 5.17 -25.78
C SER A 21 16.98 3.94 -25.93
N ALA A 22 16.34 3.80 -27.09
CA ALA A 22 15.71 2.56 -27.51
C ALA A 22 16.82 1.51 -27.74
N ASN A 23 17.12 0.71 -26.72
CA ASN A 23 17.80 -0.56 -26.93
C ASN A 23 16.79 -1.52 -27.58
N SER A 24 16.70 -1.47 -28.91
CA SER A 24 16.01 -2.50 -29.68
C SER A 24 16.88 -3.76 -29.73
N ALA A 25 16.97 -4.47 -28.59
CA ALA A 25 17.22 -5.90 -28.65
C ALA A 25 16.00 -6.52 -29.33
N SER A 26 16.20 -7.45 -30.27
CA SER A 26 15.11 -8.11 -30.99
C SER A 26 14.19 -8.84 -30.00
N ILE A 27 13.07 -8.22 -29.66
CA ILE A 27 11.99 -8.81 -28.87
C ILE A 27 11.39 -9.88 -29.78
N GLY A 28 11.60 -11.16 -29.46
CA GLY A 28 10.78 -12.23 -30.06
C GLY A 28 9.31 -11.92 -29.76
N GLU A 29 8.36 -12.32 -30.60
CA GLU A 29 6.95 -12.03 -30.38
C GLU A 29 6.57 -12.32 -28.91
N ASP A 30 6.19 -11.28 -28.15
CA ASP A 30 5.70 -11.43 -26.78
C ASP A 30 4.36 -12.15 -26.86
N THR A 31 4.43 -13.46 -26.68
CA THR A 31 3.32 -14.37 -26.88
C THR A 31 2.92 -14.93 -25.54
N LEU A 32 1.62 -14.95 -25.28
CA LEU A 32 1.08 -15.63 -24.10
C LEU A 32 1.61 -17.06 -24.04
N SER A 33 2.34 -17.37 -22.96
CA SER A 33 2.81 -18.72 -22.69
C SER A 33 1.65 -19.71 -22.67
N GLU A 34 1.90 -20.98 -22.99
CA GLU A 34 0.86 -22.01 -22.97
C GLU A 34 0.20 -22.12 -21.58
N LEU A 35 1.00 -21.93 -20.52
CA LEU A 35 0.50 -21.90 -19.16
C LEU A 35 -0.46 -20.72 -18.94
N LEU A 36 -0.06 -19.51 -19.33
CA LEU A 36 -0.89 -18.32 -19.15
C LEU A 36 -2.22 -18.46 -19.91
N ARG A 37 -2.18 -18.91 -21.18
CA ARG A 37 -3.39 -19.22 -21.97
C ARG A 37 -4.32 -20.23 -21.29
N ARG A 38 -3.74 -21.23 -20.60
CA ARG A 38 -4.51 -22.28 -19.93
C ARG A 38 -5.19 -21.75 -18.67
N VAL A 39 -4.49 -20.98 -17.86
CA VAL A 39 -5.05 -20.45 -16.59
C VAL A 39 -6.01 -19.27 -16.84
N THR A 40 -5.92 -18.60 -17.99
CA THR A 40 -6.83 -17.54 -18.41
C THR A 40 -7.87 -18.00 -19.43
N ILE A 41 -8.09 -19.31 -19.54
CA ILE A 41 -9.15 -19.84 -20.41
C ILE A 41 -10.51 -19.30 -19.97
N GLY A 42 -11.29 -18.80 -20.92
CA GLY A 42 -12.62 -18.22 -20.66
C GLY A 42 -12.61 -16.76 -20.21
N TRP A 43 -11.45 -16.11 -20.12
CA TRP A 43 -11.35 -14.67 -19.97
C TRP A 43 -11.59 -13.97 -21.32
N ASN A 44 -12.24 -12.82 -21.28
CA ASN A 44 -12.51 -11.90 -22.39
C ASN A 44 -11.58 -10.67 -22.36
N THR A 45 -10.49 -10.73 -21.58
CA THR A 45 -9.44 -9.70 -21.55
C THR A 45 -8.90 -9.42 -22.95
N ASP A 46 -8.74 -8.14 -23.28
CA ASP A 46 -8.06 -7.71 -24.50
C ASP A 46 -6.53 -7.88 -24.37
N TRP A 47 -6.05 -9.11 -24.58
CA TRP A 47 -4.63 -9.45 -24.61
C TRP A 47 -3.87 -8.89 -25.84
N SER A 48 -4.42 -7.93 -26.57
CA SER A 48 -3.64 -7.15 -27.55
C SER A 48 -3.11 -5.84 -26.96
N LYS A 49 -3.60 -5.46 -25.78
CA LYS A 49 -3.20 -4.25 -25.05
C LYS A 49 -2.47 -4.67 -23.77
N HIS A 50 -1.22 -4.25 -23.64
CA HIS A 50 -0.40 -4.51 -22.47
C HIS A 50 0.72 -3.46 -22.34
N SER A 51 1.11 -3.15 -21.09
CA SER A 51 2.25 -2.27 -20.77
C SER A 51 3.45 -3.03 -20.19
N ILE A 52 3.32 -4.36 -20.02
CA ILE A 52 4.35 -5.26 -19.51
C ILE A 52 4.56 -6.44 -20.46
N GLU A 53 5.64 -7.18 -20.30
CA GLU A 53 5.82 -8.44 -21.03
C GLU A 53 5.00 -9.57 -20.37
N TYR A 54 4.35 -10.44 -21.15
CA TYR A 54 3.51 -11.51 -20.57
C TYR A 54 4.27 -12.51 -19.71
N ARG A 55 5.57 -12.67 -19.95
CA ARG A 55 6.44 -13.53 -19.14
C ARG A 55 6.58 -13.05 -17.69
N GLU A 56 6.22 -11.81 -17.39
CA GLU A 56 6.21 -11.26 -16.02
C GLU A 56 5.00 -11.73 -15.22
N LEU A 57 3.95 -12.26 -15.87
CA LEU A 57 2.76 -12.80 -15.22
C LEU A 57 2.95 -14.29 -14.89
N LEU A 58 2.92 -14.59 -13.60
CA LEU A 58 3.00 -15.95 -13.06
C LEU A 58 1.65 -16.39 -12.50
N SER A 59 1.31 -17.67 -12.62
CA SER A 59 0.14 -18.21 -11.92
C SER A 59 0.47 -18.43 -10.45
N GLY A 60 -0.33 -17.83 -9.56
CA GLY A 60 -0.25 -18.06 -8.11
C GLY A 60 -0.78 -19.43 -7.68
N GLY A 61 -1.48 -20.15 -8.56
CA GLY A 61 -2.13 -21.43 -8.29
C GLY A 61 -3.66 -21.34 -8.20
N PRO A 62 -4.24 -20.43 -7.40
CA PRO A 62 -5.68 -20.19 -7.42
C PRO A 62 -6.17 -19.74 -8.81
N PRO A 63 -7.37 -20.18 -9.25
CA PRO A 63 -8.01 -19.63 -10.44
C PRO A 63 -8.54 -18.22 -10.18
N ARG A 64 -9.14 -17.60 -11.20
CA ARG A 64 -9.96 -16.38 -11.07
C ARG A 64 -10.94 -16.50 -9.89
N ASP A 65 -10.91 -15.53 -8.98
CA ASP A 65 -11.68 -15.49 -7.73
C ASP A 65 -11.54 -16.75 -6.83
N GLY A 66 -10.46 -17.53 -7.02
CA GLY A 66 -10.12 -18.67 -6.17
C GLY A 66 -9.80 -18.27 -4.73
N ILE A 67 -9.32 -17.03 -4.56
CA ILE A 67 -9.33 -16.29 -3.30
C ILE A 67 -10.50 -15.30 -3.41
N PRO A 68 -11.65 -15.61 -2.80
CA PRO A 68 -12.88 -14.92 -3.13
C PRO A 68 -12.89 -13.49 -2.57
N PRO A 69 -13.11 -12.44 -3.39
CA PRO A 69 -13.28 -11.08 -2.89
C PRO A 69 -14.57 -10.95 -2.07
N ILE A 70 -14.64 -9.95 -1.19
CA ILE A 70 -15.87 -9.61 -0.45
C ILE A 70 -16.53 -8.39 -1.13
N ASP A 71 -17.66 -8.63 -1.80
CA ASP A 71 -18.40 -7.57 -2.53
C ASP A 71 -19.56 -6.96 -1.74
N ARG A 72 -19.91 -7.55 -0.59
CA ARG A 72 -20.98 -7.09 0.30
C ARG A 72 -20.52 -7.16 1.75
N PRO A 73 -19.52 -6.34 2.13
CA PRO A 73 -18.97 -6.38 3.48
C PRO A 73 -20.03 -6.04 4.51
N LYS A 74 -20.04 -6.80 5.61
CA LYS A 74 -20.85 -6.51 6.79
C LYS A 74 -19.95 -6.05 7.90
N PHE A 75 -20.44 -5.11 8.69
CA PHE A 75 -19.66 -4.51 9.75
C PHE A 75 -20.35 -4.63 11.10
N ILE A 76 -19.51 -4.73 12.12
CA ILE A 76 -19.88 -4.78 13.53
C ILE A 76 -19.17 -3.65 14.27
N ASP A 77 -19.60 -3.35 15.50
CA ASP A 77 -18.91 -2.37 16.32
C ASP A 77 -17.63 -2.94 16.98
N ASN A 78 -16.87 -2.04 17.61
CA ASN A 78 -15.65 -2.37 18.34
C ASN A 78 -15.87 -3.41 19.45
N GLN A 79 -16.98 -3.32 20.20
CA GLN A 79 -17.24 -4.21 21.34
C GLN A 79 -17.53 -5.65 20.88
N GLN A 80 -18.25 -5.80 19.77
CA GLN A 80 -18.49 -7.10 19.15
C GLN A 80 -17.20 -7.68 18.56
N ALA A 81 -16.35 -6.85 17.96
CA ALA A 81 -15.08 -7.27 17.37
C ALA A 81 -14.07 -7.76 18.43
N GLU A 82 -14.02 -7.14 19.62
CA GLU A 82 -13.19 -7.57 20.76
C GLU A 82 -13.42 -9.03 21.20
N GLN A 83 -14.57 -9.61 20.86
CA GLN A 83 -14.88 -11.00 21.21
C GLN A 83 -14.00 -12.02 20.46
N TRP A 84 -13.32 -11.60 19.38
CA TRP A 84 -12.51 -12.48 18.54
C TRP A 84 -11.24 -11.85 17.97
N LEU A 85 -11.10 -10.54 18.02
CA LEU A 85 -9.84 -9.84 17.75
C LEU A 85 -9.09 -9.57 19.05
N ALA A 86 -7.82 -9.93 19.08
CA ALA A 86 -6.90 -9.55 20.12
C ALA A 86 -6.48 -8.07 19.95
N PRO A 87 -6.04 -7.40 21.03
CA PRO A 87 -5.60 -6.00 20.98
C PRO A 87 -4.52 -5.69 19.94
N ASN A 88 -3.63 -6.65 19.67
CA ASN A 88 -2.50 -6.55 18.74
C ASN A 88 -2.81 -7.14 17.35
N ASP A 89 -4.02 -7.65 17.10
CA ASP A 89 -4.35 -8.15 15.77
C ASP A 89 -4.26 -7.00 14.75
N PRO A 90 -3.55 -7.21 13.62
CA PRO A 90 -3.40 -6.20 12.59
C PRO A 90 -4.71 -5.97 11.84
N VAL A 91 -5.04 -4.70 11.65
CA VAL A 91 -6.19 -4.22 10.87
C VAL A 91 -5.72 -3.16 9.89
N ILE A 92 -6.22 -3.22 8.65
CA ILE A 92 -6.13 -2.09 7.72
C ILE A 92 -7.18 -1.09 8.16
N ALA A 93 -6.77 0.13 8.49
CA ALA A 93 -7.63 1.18 9.00
C ALA A 93 -7.62 2.41 8.08
N LEU A 94 -8.80 2.99 7.89
CA LEU A 94 -8.97 4.29 7.25
C LEU A 94 -10.23 4.98 7.79
N GLU A 95 -10.33 6.27 7.52
CA GLU A 95 -11.50 7.09 7.82
C GLU A 95 -11.74 8.03 6.64
N LEU A 96 -12.98 8.04 6.14
CA LEU A 96 -13.43 8.93 5.08
C LEU A 96 -14.76 9.55 5.51
N ASN A 97 -14.85 10.88 5.46
CA ASN A 97 -16.08 11.65 5.75
C ASN A 97 -16.77 11.28 7.09
N GLY A 98 -15.99 11.01 8.12
CA GLY A 98 -16.43 10.60 9.46
C GLY A 98 -16.69 9.10 9.63
N ASP A 99 -16.58 8.29 8.58
CA ASP A 99 -16.83 6.84 8.62
C ASP A 99 -15.52 6.07 8.72
N ALA A 100 -15.10 5.76 9.95
CA ALA A 100 -13.90 4.99 10.22
C ALA A 100 -14.14 3.48 10.13
N ARG A 101 -13.31 2.78 9.35
CA ARG A 101 -13.41 1.33 9.12
C ARG A 101 -12.09 0.61 9.41
N ALA A 102 -12.21 -0.60 9.96
CA ALA A 102 -11.11 -1.54 10.13
C ALA A 102 -11.40 -2.86 9.38
N TYR A 103 -10.40 -3.35 8.66
CA TYR A 103 -10.42 -4.59 7.89
C TYR A 103 -9.34 -5.53 8.47
N PRO A 104 -9.70 -6.49 9.34
CA PRO A 104 -8.72 -7.33 10.01
C PRO A 104 -7.96 -8.23 9.04
N LEU A 105 -6.63 -8.34 9.20
CA LEU A 105 -5.85 -9.27 8.38
C LEU A 105 -6.21 -10.73 8.64
N GLN A 106 -6.82 -11.04 9.81
CA GLN A 106 -7.46 -12.34 10.04
C GLN A 106 -8.43 -12.72 8.91
N ILE A 107 -9.10 -11.74 8.29
CA ILE A 107 -10.02 -11.91 7.15
C ILE A 107 -9.29 -11.61 5.84
N MET A 108 -8.55 -10.50 5.75
CA MET A 108 -7.93 -10.07 4.49
C MET A 108 -6.94 -11.09 3.93
N THR A 109 -6.23 -11.87 4.76
CA THR A 109 -5.34 -12.95 4.28
C THR A 109 -6.09 -14.05 3.49
N TRP A 110 -7.41 -14.19 3.68
CA TRP A 110 -8.23 -15.22 3.02
C TRP A 110 -9.07 -14.70 1.86
N HIS A 111 -9.13 -13.39 1.68
CA HIS A 111 -10.02 -12.71 0.72
C HIS A 111 -9.28 -11.77 -0.20
N GLU A 112 -8.16 -11.20 0.26
CA GLU A 112 -7.26 -10.26 -0.39
C GLU A 112 -7.88 -8.95 -0.91
N ILE A 113 -9.19 -8.92 -1.22
CA ILE A 113 -9.91 -7.79 -1.78
C ILE A 113 -11.28 -7.65 -1.11
N VAL A 114 -11.63 -6.43 -0.73
CA VAL A 114 -12.98 -6.04 -0.27
C VAL A 114 -13.43 -4.82 -1.07
N ASN A 115 -14.50 -4.96 -1.84
CA ASN A 115 -15.16 -3.83 -2.50
C ASN A 115 -16.19 -3.24 -1.51
N ASP A 116 -15.98 -1.99 -1.07
CA ASP A 116 -16.82 -1.29 -0.09
C ASP A 116 -17.24 0.11 -0.58
N SER A 117 -18.00 0.82 0.25
CA SER A 117 -18.27 2.24 0.15
C SER A 117 -18.19 2.87 1.54
N VAL A 118 -17.16 3.70 1.75
CA VAL A 118 -16.85 4.30 3.05
C VAL A 118 -16.99 5.81 2.93
N GLY A 119 -17.80 6.42 3.79
CA GLY A 119 -18.06 7.86 3.70
C GLY A 119 -18.61 8.29 2.32
N GLU A 120 -19.44 7.44 1.70
CA GLU A 120 -19.99 7.60 0.34
C GLU A 120 -18.98 7.48 -0.82
N ILE A 121 -17.71 7.18 -0.53
CA ILE A 121 -16.67 6.97 -1.55
C ILE A 121 -16.58 5.47 -1.86
N PRO A 122 -16.80 5.02 -3.11
CA PRO A 122 -16.57 3.63 -3.49
C PRO A 122 -15.08 3.31 -3.44
N ILE A 123 -14.70 2.31 -2.64
CA ILE A 123 -13.30 1.91 -2.47
C ILE A 123 -13.11 0.40 -2.66
N THR A 124 -11.90 0.00 -3.02
CA THR A 124 -11.44 -1.38 -2.88
C THR A 124 -10.24 -1.43 -1.92
N ILE A 125 -10.36 -2.25 -0.88
CA ILE A 125 -9.29 -2.51 0.09
C ILE A 125 -8.58 -3.78 -0.33
N THR A 126 -7.25 -3.74 -0.42
CA THR A 126 -6.46 -4.88 -0.87
C THR A 126 -5.38 -5.25 0.13
N PHE A 127 -5.08 -6.54 0.23
CA PHE A 127 -3.94 -7.06 0.97
C PHE A 127 -3.26 -8.18 0.19
N CYS A 128 -1.97 -8.04 -0.11
CA CYS A 128 -1.13 -9.10 -0.64
C CYS A 128 -0.27 -9.69 0.48
N PRO A 129 -0.56 -10.92 0.97
CA PRO A 129 0.23 -11.56 2.03
C PRO A 129 1.70 -11.77 1.62
N LEU A 130 1.95 -12.06 0.35
CA LEU A 130 3.31 -12.34 -0.15
C LEU A 130 4.21 -11.09 -0.16
N CYS A 131 3.62 -9.90 -0.27
CA CYS A 131 4.36 -8.63 -0.28
C CYS A 131 4.21 -7.85 1.04
N ASN A 132 3.39 -8.35 1.97
CA ASN A 132 2.87 -7.63 3.13
C ASN A 132 2.12 -6.33 2.79
N SER A 133 1.74 -6.10 1.53
CA SER A 133 1.22 -4.81 1.09
C SER A 133 -0.26 -4.67 1.38
N ALA A 134 -0.66 -3.64 2.13
CA ALA A 134 -2.04 -3.19 2.27
C ALA A 134 -2.22 -1.86 1.52
N ILE A 135 -3.07 -1.83 0.49
CA ILE A 135 -3.34 -0.62 -0.30
C ILE A 135 -4.84 -0.46 -0.48
N THR A 136 -5.30 0.79 -0.50
CA THR A 136 -6.69 1.13 -0.75
C THR A 136 -6.78 1.97 -2.01
N PHE A 137 -7.76 1.69 -2.85
CA PHE A 137 -8.02 2.47 -4.07
C PHE A 137 -9.45 3.01 -4.08
N GLU A 138 -9.64 4.19 -4.65
CA GLU A 138 -10.96 4.61 -5.14
C GLU A 138 -11.31 3.76 -6.36
N ARG A 139 -12.51 3.16 -6.38
CA ARG A 139 -12.94 2.28 -7.47
C ARG A 139 -13.97 2.93 -8.41
N HIS A 140 -14.31 4.19 -8.17
CA HIS A 140 -15.10 4.99 -9.10
C HIS A 140 -14.16 5.72 -10.06
N TYR A 141 -14.21 5.34 -11.34
CA TYR A 141 -13.33 5.87 -12.37
C TYR A 141 -14.11 6.11 -13.66
N GLN A 142 -13.93 7.27 -14.29
CA GLN A 142 -14.59 7.66 -15.54
C GLN A 142 -16.12 7.41 -15.56
N GLY A 143 -16.81 7.65 -14.44
CA GLY A 143 -18.26 7.47 -14.31
C GLY A 143 -18.73 6.02 -14.11
N THR A 144 -17.80 5.08 -13.93
CA THR A 144 -18.09 3.68 -13.63
C THR A 144 -17.53 3.32 -12.26
N THR A 145 -18.33 2.64 -11.45
CA THR A 145 -17.86 2.02 -10.21
C THR A 145 -17.45 0.58 -10.53
N TYR A 146 -16.14 0.33 -10.51
CA TYR A 146 -15.56 -0.97 -10.85
C TYR A 146 -15.61 -1.93 -9.67
N ASP A 147 -15.78 -3.22 -9.95
CA ASP A 147 -15.72 -4.27 -8.93
C ASP A 147 -14.48 -5.11 -9.20
N PHE A 148 -13.58 -5.15 -8.24
CA PHE A 148 -12.30 -5.85 -8.36
C PHE A 148 -12.39 -7.28 -7.81
N GLY A 149 -11.73 -8.20 -8.49
CA GLY A 149 -11.56 -9.58 -8.05
C GLY A 149 -10.10 -10.02 -8.12
N THR A 150 -9.82 -11.22 -7.61
CA THR A 150 -8.47 -11.79 -7.64
C THR A 150 -8.27 -12.53 -8.96
N SER A 151 -7.22 -12.21 -9.71
CA SER A 151 -7.00 -12.87 -11.01
C SER A 151 -6.41 -14.28 -10.87
N GLY A 152 -5.76 -14.56 -9.75
CA GLY A 152 -4.91 -15.75 -9.58
C GLY A 152 -3.53 -15.61 -10.24
N LEU A 153 -3.22 -14.44 -10.83
CA LEU A 153 -1.92 -14.10 -11.38
C LEU A 153 -1.14 -13.21 -10.41
N LEU A 154 0.19 -13.29 -10.51
CA LEU A 154 1.15 -12.52 -9.76
C LEU A 154 2.16 -11.88 -10.71
N ARG A 155 2.70 -10.72 -10.33
CA ARG A 155 3.86 -10.08 -10.94
C ARG A 155 4.77 -9.56 -9.85
N HIS A 156 6.04 -9.93 -9.84
CA HIS A 156 6.98 -9.63 -8.75
C HIS A 156 6.49 -10.15 -7.37
N SER A 157 5.82 -11.31 -7.37
CA SER A 157 5.02 -11.87 -6.26
C SER A 157 3.80 -11.05 -5.81
N ASP A 158 3.60 -9.85 -6.36
CA ASP A 158 2.47 -9.00 -6.02
C ASP A 158 1.19 -9.46 -6.70
N LEU A 159 0.08 -9.28 -5.99
CA LEU A 159 -1.25 -9.60 -6.46
C LEU A 159 -1.57 -8.82 -7.75
N VAL A 160 -1.99 -9.54 -8.79
CA VAL A 160 -2.65 -8.91 -9.94
C VAL A 160 -4.15 -9.01 -9.74
N MET A 161 -4.80 -7.86 -9.60
CA MET A 161 -6.26 -7.77 -9.55
C MET A 161 -6.83 -7.82 -10.97
N TYR A 162 -8.13 -7.98 -11.08
CA TYR A 162 -8.84 -7.71 -12.31
C TYR A 162 -10.15 -6.97 -12.03
N ASP A 163 -10.62 -6.15 -12.97
CA ASP A 163 -11.95 -5.56 -12.89
C ASP A 163 -12.98 -6.40 -13.66
N ARG A 164 -14.19 -6.55 -13.13
CA ARG A 164 -15.23 -7.39 -13.75
C ARG A 164 -15.90 -6.75 -14.96
N GLN A 165 -15.78 -5.44 -15.12
CA GLN A 165 -16.44 -4.66 -16.15
C GLN A 165 -15.76 -4.82 -17.52
N THR A 166 -14.44 -4.87 -17.53
CA THR A 166 -13.61 -4.93 -18.76
C THR A 166 -12.68 -6.14 -18.78
N GLU A 167 -12.56 -6.85 -17.67
CA GLU A 167 -11.58 -7.92 -17.48
C GLU A 167 -10.14 -7.47 -17.73
N SER A 168 -9.83 -6.20 -17.47
CA SER A 168 -8.46 -5.71 -17.47
C SER A 168 -7.75 -6.16 -16.19
N LEU A 169 -6.45 -6.40 -16.30
CA LEU A 169 -5.58 -6.78 -15.19
C LEU A 169 -4.93 -5.53 -14.62
N TRP A 170 -4.96 -5.40 -13.29
CA TRP A 170 -4.47 -4.23 -12.56
C TRP A 170 -3.43 -4.66 -11.53
N GLN A 171 -2.28 -4.00 -11.51
CA GLN A 171 -1.24 -4.26 -10.52
C GLN A 171 -1.70 -3.72 -9.16
N GLN A 172 -1.77 -4.56 -8.12
CA GLN A 172 -2.16 -4.12 -6.79
C GLN A 172 -1.17 -3.12 -6.19
N PHE A 173 0.12 -3.28 -6.45
CA PHE A 173 1.16 -2.41 -5.94
C PHE A 173 1.06 -0.96 -6.41
N THR A 174 0.82 -0.76 -7.70
CA THR A 174 0.84 0.57 -8.33
C THR A 174 -0.57 1.11 -8.55
N GLY A 175 -1.56 0.25 -8.76
CA GLY A 175 -2.90 0.64 -9.23
C GLY A 175 -2.96 0.88 -10.74
N GLU A 176 -1.92 0.52 -11.49
CA GLU A 176 -1.92 0.62 -12.96
C GLU A 176 -2.61 -0.59 -13.60
N ALA A 177 -3.45 -0.35 -14.60
CA ALA A 177 -3.90 -1.39 -15.50
C ALA A 177 -2.77 -1.81 -16.46
N ILE A 178 -2.35 -3.06 -16.38
CA ILE A 178 -1.17 -3.58 -17.08
C ILE A 178 -1.51 -4.41 -18.32
N VAL A 179 -2.72 -4.95 -18.41
CA VAL A 179 -3.22 -5.72 -19.57
C VAL A 179 -4.73 -5.51 -19.73
N GLY A 180 -5.23 -5.43 -20.96
CA GLY A 180 -6.66 -5.34 -21.26
C GLY A 180 -7.11 -3.95 -21.72
N ALA A 181 -8.43 -3.73 -21.73
CA ALA A 181 -9.02 -2.53 -22.30
C ALA A 181 -8.58 -1.24 -21.58
N MET A 182 -8.27 -1.35 -20.30
CA MET A 182 -7.88 -0.24 -19.43
C MET A 182 -6.37 -0.01 -19.37
N THR A 183 -5.53 -0.73 -20.14
CA THR A 183 -4.07 -0.60 -20.04
C THR A 183 -3.57 0.86 -20.06
N GLY A 184 -2.72 1.20 -19.10
CA GLY A 184 -2.14 2.54 -18.91
C GLY A 184 -2.98 3.47 -18.02
N GLU A 185 -4.20 3.07 -17.64
CA GLU A 185 -5.01 3.79 -16.66
C GLU A 185 -4.51 3.53 -15.23
N GLN A 186 -4.72 4.50 -14.34
CA GLN A 186 -4.20 4.49 -12.96
C GLN A 186 -5.32 4.71 -11.95
N LEU A 187 -5.44 3.81 -10.97
CA LEU A 187 -6.34 4.00 -9.83
C LEU A 187 -5.76 5.01 -8.84
N GLN A 188 -6.65 5.83 -8.27
CA GLN A 188 -6.29 6.74 -7.19
C GLN A 188 -6.14 5.96 -5.89
N MET A 189 -4.95 5.97 -5.30
CA MET A 189 -4.72 5.43 -3.96
C MET A 189 -5.31 6.33 -2.88
N ILE A 190 -5.92 5.70 -1.88
CA ILE A 190 -6.44 6.36 -0.68
C ILE A 190 -5.53 6.00 0.49
N PRO A 191 -5.08 7.00 1.30
CA PRO A 191 -4.28 6.71 2.49
C PRO A 191 -5.02 5.79 3.47
N SER A 192 -4.42 4.63 3.75
CA SER A 192 -4.80 3.71 4.83
C SER A 192 -3.59 3.45 5.72
N GLY A 193 -3.79 2.79 6.86
CA GLY A 193 -2.69 2.37 7.73
C GLY A 193 -2.87 0.92 8.19
N LEU A 194 -1.77 0.20 8.35
CA LEU A 194 -1.76 -1.10 8.99
C LEU A 194 -1.45 -0.91 10.48
N ILE A 195 -2.48 -1.01 11.33
CA ILE A 195 -2.38 -0.72 12.77
C ILE A 195 -2.95 -1.87 13.61
N GLY A 196 -2.72 -1.83 14.91
CA GLY A 196 -3.28 -2.81 15.85
C GLY A 196 -4.74 -2.51 16.15
N PHE A 197 -5.55 -3.54 16.39
CA PHE A 197 -6.97 -3.38 16.68
C PHE A 197 -7.21 -2.43 17.87
N LYS A 198 -6.44 -2.53 18.96
CA LYS A 198 -6.53 -1.60 20.10
C LYS A 198 -6.22 -0.15 19.72
N GLN A 199 -5.28 0.06 18.80
CA GLN A 199 -4.95 1.40 18.30
C GLN A 199 -6.11 1.97 17.46
N PHE A 200 -6.75 1.14 16.63
CA PHE A 200 -7.96 1.50 15.90
C PHE A 200 -9.10 1.91 16.85
N GLN A 201 -9.37 1.10 17.87
CA GLN A 201 -10.45 1.39 18.83
C GLN A 201 -10.22 2.69 19.61
N ALA A 202 -8.97 2.95 20.01
CA ALA A 202 -8.61 4.17 20.71
C ALA A 202 -8.75 5.42 19.82
N ALA A 203 -8.40 5.30 18.54
CA ALA A 203 -8.52 6.38 17.56
C ALA A 203 -9.96 6.63 17.10
N TYR A 204 -10.76 5.57 17.01
CA TYR A 204 -12.12 5.59 16.47
C TYR A 204 -13.08 4.79 17.36
N PRO A 205 -13.54 5.37 18.49
CA PRO A 205 -14.44 4.68 19.41
C PRO A 205 -15.76 4.21 18.78
N SER A 206 -16.27 4.96 17.80
CA SER A 206 -17.46 4.61 16.99
C SER A 206 -17.11 3.94 15.65
N GLY A 207 -15.85 3.55 15.47
CA GLY A 207 -15.39 2.86 14.26
C GLY A 207 -16.06 1.49 14.09
N LYS A 208 -16.10 1.04 12.85
CA LYS A 208 -16.73 -0.23 12.49
C LYS A 208 -15.69 -1.21 11.96
N VAL A 209 -15.86 -2.49 12.29
CA VAL A 209 -14.91 -3.55 11.95
C VAL A 209 -15.59 -4.53 11.01
N LEU A 210 -14.89 -4.95 9.95
CA LEU A 210 -15.37 -5.99 9.04
C LEU A 210 -15.67 -7.27 9.85
N SER A 211 -16.88 -7.81 9.70
CA SER A 211 -17.32 -8.98 10.43
C SER A 211 -16.88 -10.28 9.75
N LYS A 212 -16.88 -11.38 10.50
CA LYS A 212 -16.65 -12.74 9.96
C LYS A 212 -17.83 -13.26 9.12
N GLU A 213 -18.92 -12.52 8.99
CA GLU A 213 -20.06 -12.86 8.12
C GLU A 213 -19.78 -12.53 6.65
N THR A 214 -18.71 -13.10 6.10
CA THR A 214 -18.24 -12.86 4.73
C THR A 214 -19.01 -13.66 3.68
N GLY A 215 -19.81 -14.64 4.12
CA GLY A 215 -20.43 -15.64 3.24
C GLY A 215 -19.58 -16.89 3.00
N TYR A 216 -18.38 -16.98 3.59
CA TYR A 216 -17.46 -18.11 3.44
C TYR A 216 -17.10 -18.74 4.78
N SER A 217 -16.88 -20.06 4.77
CA SER A 217 -16.31 -20.78 5.92
C SER A 217 -14.79 -20.85 5.75
N ARG A 218 -14.07 -20.13 6.63
CA ARG A 218 -12.61 -20.01 6.66
C ARG A 218 -12.13 -20.00 8.11
N ASP A 219 -10.91 -20.46 8.35
CA ASP A 219 -10.27 -20.35 9.67
C ASP A 219 -9.62 -18.96 9.82
N TYR A 220 -10.45 -17.94 10.03
CA TYR A 220 -9.94 -16.58 10.15
C TYR A 220 -8.94 -16.42 11.29
N GLY A 221 -7.84 -15.75 10.94
CA GLY A 221 -6.65 -15.56 11.77
C GLY A 221 -5.67 -16.73 11.81
N HIS A 222 -5.97 -17.84 11.12
CA HIS A 222 -4.93 -18.79 10.73
C HIS A 222 -4.14 -18.21 9.57
N ASN A 223 -2.82 -18.17 9.73
CA ASN A 223 -1.88 -17.73 8.71
C ASN A 223 -1.47 -18.95 7.86
N PRO A 224 -1.77 -18.97 6.54
CA PRO A 224 -1.37 -20.05 5.64
C PRO A 224 0.12 -20.02 5.27
N TYR A 225 0.86 -18.98 5.66
CA TYR A 225 2.28 -18.76 5.39
C TYR A 225 3.11 -18.63 6.67
N PRO A 226 3.06 -19.59 7.62
CA PRO A 226 3.79 -19.47 8.88
C PRO A 226 5.30 -19.37 8.65
N GLY A 227 5.91 -18.37 9.28
CA GLY A 227 7.33 -18.08 9.28
C GLY A 227 7.80 -17.37 8.01
N TYR A 228 6.90 -17.02 7.09
CA TYR A 228 7.27 -16.51 5.76
C TYR A 228 8.10 -15.23 5.84
N ASP A 229 7.79 -14.35 6.77
CA ASP A 229 8.45 -13.05 6.96
C ASP A 229 9.76 -13.11 7.75
N ASP A 230 10.30 -14.30 8.01
CA ASP A 230 11.65 -14.44 8.53
C ASP A 230 12.66 -13.82 7.55
N ILE A 231 13.53 -12.96 8.07
CA ILE A 231 14.53 -12.22 7.29
C ILE A 231 15.48 -13.11 6.46
N ARG A 232 15.59 -14.40 6.84
CA ARG A 232 16.45 -15.40 6.20
C ARG A 232 15.75 -16.16 5.08
N ASN A 233 14.44 -16.01 4.94
CA ASN A 233 13.68 -16.69 3.90
C ASN A 233 13.87 -16.04 2.53
N ASN A 234 13.56 -16.85 1.51
CA ASN A 234 13.48 -16.39 0.13
C ASN A 234 12.03 -16.07 -0.24
N PRO A 235 11.81 -15.06 -1.08
CA PRO A 235 10.48 -14.76 -1.61
C PRO A 235 9.83 -15.94 -2.32
N PHE A 236 8.54 -16.14 -2.06
CA PHE A 236 7.72 -17.13 -2.75
C PHE A 236 7.20 -16.59 -4.08
N LEU A 237 7.27 -17.41 -5.14
CA LEU A 237 6.83 -17.05 -6.51
C LEU A 237 7.44 -15.74 -7.04
N PHE A 238 8.71 -15.51 -6.72
CA PHE A 238 9.51 -14.39 -7.21
C PHE A 238 10.61 -14.93 -8.13
N GLN A 239 10.79 -14.32 -9.32
CA GLN A 239 11.77 -14.78 -10.31
C GLN A 239 12.82 -13.71 -10.67
N ASP A 240 12.62 -12.48 -10.22
CA ASP A 240 13.49 -11.37 -10.52
C ASP A 240 14.78 -11.41 -9.68
N PRO A 241 15.84 -10.71 -10.13
CA PRO A 241 17.03 -10.53 -9.30
C PRO A 241 16.68 -9.85 -7.98
N ILE A 242 17.14 -10.44 -6.87
CA ILE A 242 16.97 -9.85 -5.54
C ILE A 242 17.86 -8.61 -5.42
N ASP A 243 17.25 -7.47 -5.07
CA ASP A 243 17.98 -6.26 -4.72
C ASP A 243 18.71 -6.43 -3.38
N GLY A 244 20.04 -6.45 -3.42
CA GLY A 244 20.89 -6.70 -2.25
C GLY A 244 21.12 -5.51 -1.31
N ARG A 245 20.50 -4.34 -1.54
CA ARG A 245 20.67 -3.16 -0.66
C ARG A 245 20.05 -3.38 0.72
N LEU A 246 19.00 -4.20 0.81
CA LEU A 246 18.41 -4.71 2.05
C LEU A 246 18.11 -6.21 1.89
N SER A 247 17.92 -6.92 3.01
CA SER A 247 17.44 -8.30 2.95
C SER A 247 16.06 -8.36 2.28
N ALA A 248 15.79 -9.41 1.51
CA ALA A 248 14.56 -9.55 0.73
C ALA A 248 13.29 -9.35 1.58
N MET A 249 13.18 -10.03 2.72
CA MET A 249 12.05 -9.94 3.65
C MET A 249 12.13 -8.75 4.62
N ALA A 250 13.04 -7.78 4.40
CA ALA A 250 13.10 -6.60 5.23
C ALA A 250 11.80 -5.80 5.08
N ARG A 251 11.17 -5.45 6.21
CA ARG A 251 10.00 -4.59 6.24
C ARG A 251 10.42 -3.14 6.03
N VAL A 252 9.79 -2.46 5.09
CA VAL A 252 10.01 -1.06 4.75
C VAL A 252 8.68 -0.32 4.71
N VAL A 253 8.64 0.90 5.21
CA VAL A 253 7.58 1.86 4.87
C VAL A 253 7.98 2.51 3.57
N THR A 254 7.11 2.52 2.58
CA THR A 254 7.39 3.07 1.25
C THR A 254 6.55 4.30 0.97
N ILE A 255 7.15 5.28 0.30
CA ILE A 255 6.47 6.48 -0.19
C ILE A 255 6.86 6.66 -1.66
N SER A 256 5.87 6.94 -2.49
CA SER A 256 6.06 7.28 -3.89
C SER A 256 5.07 8.36 -4.30
N ASP A 257 5.58 9.49 -4.79
CA ASP A 257 4.77 10.58 -5.36
C ASP A 257 4.92 10.72 -6.89
N GLY A 258 5.59 9.74 -7.52
CA GLY A 258 5.86 9.69 -8.95
C GLY A 258 7.22 10.29 -9.35
N GLU A 259 7.80 11.17 -8.53
CA GLU A 259 9.14 11.73 -8.72
C GLU A 259 10.14 11.13 -7.73
N TYR A 260 9.72 10.97 -6.47
CA TYR A 260 10.54 10.47 -5.38
C TYR A 260 10.01 9.11 -4.91
N HIS A 261 10.90 8.12 -4.90
CA HIS A 261 10.63 6.80 -4.34
C HIS A 261 11.55 6.58 -3.14
N ASN A 262 10.97 6.45 -1.95
CA ASN A 262 11.74 6.32 -0.72
C ASN A 262 11.26 5.13 0.11
N ALA A 263 12.21 4.43 0.71
CA ALA A 263 11.95 3.35 1.65
C ALA A 263 12.59 3.66 3.00
N TYR A 264 11.83 3.46 4.07
CA TYR A 264 12.26 3.62 5.45
C TYR A 264 12.29 2.24 6.12
N PRO A 265 13.47 1.67 6.39
CA PRO A 265 13.56 0.38 7.07
C PRO A 265 12.85 0.40 8.42
N VAL A 266 11.86 -0.48 8.61
CA VAL A 266 11.02 -0.50 9.83
C VAL A 266 11.88 -0.72 11.08
N LYS A 267 12.94 -1.53 10.99
CA LYS A 267 13.88 -1.75 12.10
C LYS A 267 14.61 -0.46 12.55
N LEU A 268 14.96 0.42 11.61
CA LEU A 268 15.56 1.71 11.93
C LEU A 268 14.49 2.64 12.54
N LEU A 269 13.32 2.66 11.92
CA LEU A 269 12.19 3.47 12.38
C LEU A 269 11.71 3.06 13.78
N GLU A 270 11.69 1.76 14.12
CA GLU A 270 11.36 1.23 15.44
C GLU A 270 12.28 1.81 16.53
N LYS A 271 13.59 1.82 16.25
CA LYS A 271 14.64 2.34 17.14
C LYS A 271 14.49 3.84 17.37
N LEU A 272 14.19 4.60 16.32
CA LEU A 272 14.07 6.06 16.39
C LEU A 272 12.69 6.52 16.89
N GLY A 273 11.64 5.74 16.62
CA GLY A 273 10.25 6.07 16.89
C GLY A 273 9.63 7.03 15.88
N VAL A 274 10.37 8.07 15.47
CA VAL A 274 9.97 8.99 14.41
C VAL A 274 11.15 9.31 13.51
N ILE A 275 10.92 9.33 12.20
CA ILE A 275 11.86 9.88 11.20
C ILE A 275 11.23 11.13 10.59
N HIS A 276 11.97 12.24 10.59
CA HIS A 276 11.61 13.41 9.79
C HIS A 276 12.43 13.37 8.51
N HIS A 277 11.78 13.58 7.38
CA HIS A 277 12.43 13.63 6.08
C HIS A 277 11.80 14.72 5.21
N LYS A 278 12.51 15.15 4.18
CA LYS A 278 12.02 16.10 3.19
C LYS A 278 12.09 15.44 1.81
N LEU A 279 10.94 15.27 1.15
CA LEU A 279 10.86 14.79 -0.23
C LEU A 279 10.66 15.98 -1.14
N GLY A 280 11.72 16.37 -1.85
CA GLY A 280 11.78 17.66 -2.54
C GLY A 280 11.51 18.81 -1.56
N GLU A 281 10.37 19.48 -1.72
CA GLU A 281 9.93 20.56 -0.82
C GLU A 281 8.95 20.12 0.28
N GLN A 282 8.44 18.87 0.24
CA GLN A 282 7.45 18.38 1.19
C GLN A 282 8.13 17.77 2.43
N SER A 283 7.97 18.41 3.59
CA SER A 283 8.30 17.81 4.88
C SER A 283 7.34 16.68 5.20
N LEU A 284 7.88 15.59 5.77
CA LEU A 284 7.10 14.47 6.28
C LEU A 284 7.65 13.97 7.61
N ALA A 285 6.77 13.36 8.40
CA ALA A 285 7.12 12.60 9.59
C ALA A 285 6.60 11.17 9.44
N VAL A 286 7.50 10.20 9.56
CA VAL A 286 7.21 8.77 9.57
C VAL A 286 7.19 8.31 11.02
N PHE A 287 6.05 7.82 11.49
CA PHE A 287 5.82 7.35 12.85
C PHE A 287 5.95 5.84 12.93
N HIS A 288 6.40 5.34 14.07
CA HIS A 288 6.28 3.95 14.45
C HIS A 288 5.86 3.79 15.91
N GLN A 289 4.88 2.92 16.14
CA GLN A 289 4.40 2.57 17.46
C GLN A 289 4.16 1.06 17.57
N ALA A 290 4.72 0.43 18.61
CA ALA A 290 4.51 -0.99 18.91
C ALA A 290 3.01 -1.32 19.12
N GLY A 291 2.66 -2.59 18.94
CA GLY A 291 1.32 -3.12 19.22
C GLY A 291 0.63 -3.78 18.03
N VAL A 292 1.39 -4.30 17.06
CA VAL A 292 0.84 -4.97 15.86
C VAL A 292 1.55 -6.27 15.63
N SER A 293 0.84 -7.39 15.72
CA SER A 293 1.41 -8.69 15.38
C SER A 293 1.64 -8.83 13.89
N SER A 294 2.75 -9.46 13.50
CA SER A 294 2.93 -9.93 12.13
C SER A 294 1.85 -10.94 11.75
N ALA A 295 1.19 -10.70 10.62
CA ALA A 295 0.26 -11.65 10.02
C ALA A 295 0.93 -12.89 9.41
N LEU A 296 2.26 -12.90 9.31
CA LEU A 296 3.03 -13.85 8.51
C LEU A 296 4.05 -14.66 9.35
N ASP A 297 4.22 -14.34 10.63
CA ASP A 297 5.21 -14.96 11.50
C ASP A 297 4.79 -16.34 12.02
N THR A 298 3.69 -16.43 12.77
CA THR A 298 3.25 -17.72 13.34
C THR A 298 1.95 -18.21 12.70
N THR A 299 1.56 -19.46 12.98
CA THR A 299 0.30 -20.06 12.47
C THR A 299 -0.95 -19.27 12.90
N ARG A 300 -0.94 -18.61 14.06
CA ARG A 300 -2.04 -17.74 14.49
C ARG A 300 -1.55 -16.30 14.50
N ILE A 301 -2.16 -15.46 13.68
CA ILE A 301 -1.75 -14.06 13.48
C ILE A 301 -1.54 -13.33 14.82
N THR A 302 -2.46 -13.49 15.78
CA THR A 302 -2.37 -12.85 17.09
C THR A 302 -1.07 -13.15 17.87
N ASN A 303 -0.45 -14.31 17.64
CA ASN A 303 0.77 -14.75 18.30
C ASN A 303 2.05 -14.34 17.55
N GLY A 304 1.93 -13.68 16.39
CA GLY A 304 3.08 -13.16 15.65
C GLY A 304 3.86 -12.13 16.46
N MET A 305 5.15 -12.01 16.17
CA MET A 305 6.01 -10.98 16.71
C MET A 305 5.47 -9.58 16.44
N ASP A 306 5.74 -8.64 17.34
CA ASP A 306 5.35 -7.25 17.17
C ASP A 306 6.20 -6.61 16.07
N VAL A 307 5.56 -6.19 14.99
CA VAL A 307 6.18 -5.48 13.85
C VAL A 307 5.88 -3.98 13.88
N GLY A 308 5.07 -3.55 14.85
CA GLY A 308 4.64 -2.17 15.00
C GLY A 308 3.66 -1.71 13.92
N ALA A 309 3.00 -0.61 14.25
CA ALA A 309 2.18 0.19 13.35
C ALA A 309 3.02 1.35 12.84
N THR A 310 2.75 1.76 11.60
CA THR A 310 3.41 2.92 10.98
C THR A 310 2.39 3.95 10.50
N GLY A 311 2.87 5.17 10.28
CA GLY A 311 2.07 6.22 9.66
C GLY A 311 2.94 7.32 9.11
N VAL A 312 2.58 7.84 7.94
CA VAL A 312 3.31 8.92 7.27
C VAL A 312 2.43 10.14 7.19
N PHE A 313 2.94 11.28 7.67
CA PHE A 313 2.16 12.50 7.80
C PHE A 313 2.89 13.73 7.29
N ILE A 314 2.13 14.70 6.81
CA ILE A 314 2.60 16.09 6.71
C ILE A 314 2.59 16.66 8.14
N PRO A 315 3.74 17.05 8.71
CA PRO A 315 3.86 17.43 10.11
C PRO A 315 3.45 18.88 10.34
N VAL A 316 2.32 19.32 9.79
CA VAL A 316 1.89 20.72 9.84
C VAL A 316 0.50 20.82 10.44
N VAL A 317 0.33 21.73 11.40
CA VAL A 317 -0.96 22.11 11.98
C VAL A 317 -1.13 23.62 11.85
N GLY A 318 -2.16 24.05 11.12
CA GLY A 318 -2.30 25.46 10.74
C GLY A 318 -1.11 25.91 9.91
N ASN A 319 -0.33 26.86 10.42
CA ASN A 319 0.88 27.39 9.76
C ASN A 319 2.18 26.94 10.46
N GLN A 320 2.11 25.97 11.37
CA GLN A 320 3.25 25.56 12.17
C GLN A 320 3.67 24.14 11.81
N GLU A 321 4.92 24.00 11.38
CA GLU A 321 5.59 22.71 11.26
C GLU A 321 5.97 22.20 12.65
N LEU A 322 5.67 20.92 12.89
CA LEU A 322 5.87 20.22 14.14
C LEU A 322 7.06 19.27 14.04
N ILE A 323 7.81 19.14 15.13
CA ILE A 323 8.89 18.18 15.27
C ILE A 323 8.43 17.19 16.32
N PHE A 324 8.41 15.91 15.96
CA PHE A 324 7.94 14.84 16.83
C PHE A 324 9.11 14.06 17.43
N VAL A 325 8.91 13.57 18.65
CA VAL A 325 9.88 12.71 19.34
C VAL A 325 9.14 11.59 20.05
N LYS A 326 9.78 10.42 20.14
CA LYS A 326 9.27 9.31 20.95
C LYS A 326 9.72 9.50 22.39
N ARG A 327 8.79 9.74 23.32
CA ARG A 327 9.04 9.88 24.77
C ARG A 327 8.22 8.84 25.52
N ALA A 328 8.89 7.98 26.29
CA ALA A 328 8.24 6.90 27.06
C ALA A 328 7.27 6.02 26.25
N GLY A 329 7.55 5.80 24.96
CA GLY A 329 6.71 5.00 24.06
C GLY A 329 5.59 5.77 23.35
N GLU A 330 5.42 7.06 23.65
CA GLU A 330 4.41 7.94 23.04
C GLU A 330 5.07 8.90 22.05
N ILE A 331 4.30 9.36 21.05
CA ILE A 331 4.75 10.36 20.08
C ILE A 331 4.30 11.73 20.58
N VAL A 332 5.24 12.64 20.74
CA VAL A 332 5.00 13.97 21.33
C VAL A 332 5.61 15.04 20.41
N ASP A 333 4.89 16.12 20.13
CA ASP A 333 5.49 17.27 19.43
C ASP A 333 6.28 18.16 20.41
N GLU A 334 7.44 18.66 19.98
CA GLU A 334 8.33 19.44 20.83
C GLU A 334 7.84 20.87 21.09
N GLN A 335 7.06 21.41 20.15
CA GLN A 335 6.63 22.80 20.18
C GLN A 335 5.55 23.06 21.23
N THR A 336 4.63 22.12 21.42
CA THR A 336 3.47 22.27 22.32
C THR A 336 3.43 21.19 23.41
N GLY A 337 4.17 20.10 23.24
CA GLY A 337 4.10 18.94 24.14
C GLY A 337 2.79 18.15 23.99
N SER A 338 2.08 18.27 22.86
CA SER A 338 0.89 17.46 22.62
C SER A 338 1.26 16.03 22.27
N HIS A 339 0.44 15.08 22.70
CA HIS A 339 0.65 13.66 22.45
C HIS A 339 -0.20 13.23 21.26
N TRP A 340 0.38 12.43 20.39
CA TRP A 340 -0.18 12.01 19.12
C TRP A 340 -0.27 10.49 19.06
N ASN A 341 -1.37 9.98 18.51
CA ASN A 341 -1.51 8.55 18.25
C ASN A 341 -0.98 8.19 16.85
N ILE A 342 -0.87 6.89 16.58
CA ILE A 342 -0.33 6.38 15.31
C ILE A 342 -1.19 6.72 14.07
N VAL A 343 -2.42 7.21 14.27
CA VAL A 343 -3.25 7.71 13.17
C VAL A 343 -3.11 9.21 12.91
N GLY A 344 -2.22 9.90 13.65
CA GLY A 344 -1.92 11.31 13.47
C GLY A 344 -2.93 12.24 14.15
N GLN A 345 -3.68 11.75 15.15
CA GLN A 345 -4.55 12.57 15.98
C GLN A 345 -3.82 13.02 17.24
N ALA A 346 -3.94 14.30 17.58
CA ALA A 346 -3.53 14.80 18.88
C ALA A 346 -4.57 14.39 19.93
N VAL A 347 -4.18 13.53 20.86
CA VAL A 347 -5.07 12.94 21.88
C VAL A 347 -5.01 13.68 23.23
N GLN A 348 -3.92 14.40 23.49
CA GLN A 348 -3.67 15.14 24.72
C GLN A 348 -2.79 16.37 24.44
N GLY A 349 -2.91 17.40 25.29
CA GLY A 349 -2.12 18.63 25.20
C GLY A 349 -2.82 19.74 24.42
N PRO A 350 -2.11 20.87 24.17
CA PRO A 350 -2.70 22.05 23.54
C PRO A 350 -3.31 21.83 22.15
N LEU A 351 -2.81 20.86 21.37
CA LEU A 351 -3.30 20.56 20.02
C LEU A 351 -4.38 19.48 19.99
N LYS A 352 -4.87 19.01 21.16
CA LYS A 352 -5.87 17.94 21.24
C LYS A 352 -7.06 18.18 20.30
N GLY A 353 -7.40 17.16 19.51
CA GLY A 353 -8.47 17.20 18.51
C GLY A 353 -8.01 17.56 17.10
N ASN A 354 -6.76 18.01 16.93
CA ASN A 354 -6.18 18.21 15.61
C ASN A 354 -5.78 16.87 14.96
N GLN A 355 -5.79 16.86 13.63
CA GLN A 355 -5.46 15.71 12.78
C GLN A 355 -4.38 16.12 11.78
N LEU A 356 -3.29 15.34 11.70
CA LEU A 356 -2.30 15.48 10.64
C LEU A 356 -2.83 14.90 9.34
N LYS A 357 -2.46 15.51 8.21
CA LYS A 357 -2.76 14.94 6.89
C LYS A 357 -1.86 13.73 6.66
N ARG A 358 -2.45 12.54 6.58
CA ARG A 358 -1.78 11.29 6.20
C ARG A 358 -1.44 11.32 4.70
N LEU A 359 -0.26 10.82 4.35
CA LEU A 359 0.15 10.59 2.97
C LEU A 359 -0.12 9.15 2.55
N VAL A 360 -0.25 8.92 1.24
CA VAL A 360 -0.24 7.55 0.69
C VAL A 360 1.14 6.93 0.97
N HIS A 361 1.13 5.77 1.60
CA HIS A 361 2.29 4.95 1.93
C HIS A 361 1.82 3.50 2.10
N ALA A 362 2.77 2.57 2.17
CA ALA A 362 2.49 1.17 2.47
C ALA A 362 3.61 0.52 3.28
N ASP A 363 3.28 -0.50 4.06
CA ASP A 363 4.23 -1.36 4.77
C ASP A 363 4.49 -2.61 3.93
N GLN A 364 5.70 -2.82 3.44
CA GLN A 364 5.98 -3.83 2.40
C GLN A 364 7.27 -4.58 2.66
N PHE A 365 7.45 -5.74 2.02
CA PHE A 365 8.76 -6.38 1.92
C PHE A 365 9.61 -5.75 0.83
N TRP A 366 10.88 -5.53 1.14
CA TRP A 366 11.85 -4.88 0.26
C TRP A 366 11.94 -5.53 -1.13
N PHE A 367 11.97 -6.87 -1.21
CA PHE A 367 12.14 -7.56 -2.48
C PHE A 367 11.07 -7.17 -3.51
N SER A 368 9.81 -7.09 -3.07
CA SER A 368 8.67 -6.76 -3.93
C SER A 368 8.74 -5.28 -4.34
N TRP A 369 8.96 -4.39 -3.37
CA TRP A 369 9.07 -2.96 -3.65
C TRP A 369 10.21 -2.62 -4.62
N ALA A 370 11.40 -3.16 -4.38
CA ALA A 370 12.58 -2.87 -5.20
C ALA A 370 12.43 -3.38 -6.63
N ALA A 371 11.62 -4.42 -6.87
CA ALA A 371 11.30 -4.89 -8.21
C ALA A 371 10.42 -3.90 -8.99
N PHE A 372 9.51 -3.19 -8.31
CA PHE A 372 8.70 -2.12 -8.92
C PHE A 372 9.42 -0.78 -9.00
N GLN A 373 10.23 -0.45 -8.00
CA GLN A 373 10.89 0.85 -7.84
C GLN A 373 12.40 0.69 -7.57
N PRO A 374 13.19 0.22 -8.57
CA PRO A 374 14.61 -0.10 -8.38
C PRO A 374 15.47 1.11 -8.03
N ASP A 375 15.05 2.34 -8.39
CA ASP A 375 15.80 3.56 -8.07
C ASP A 375 15.46 4.13 -6.69
N THR A 376 14.71 3.39 -5.87
CA THR A 376 14.32 3.81 -4.51
C THR A 376 15.53 4.24 -3.68
N LEU A 377 15.42 5.41 -3.07
CA LEU A 377 16.34 5.86 -2.03
C LEU A 377 15.96 5.22 -0.69
N ILE A 378 16.93 4.58 -0.04
CA ILE A 378 16.73 3.97 1.27
C ILE A 378 17.19 4.99 2.32
N TYR A 379 16.29 5.35 3.23
CA TYR A 379 16.63 6.25 4.33
C TYR A 379 17.69 5.60 5.24
N GLN A 380 18.76 6.34 5.49
CA GLN A 380 19.87 5.96 6.36
C GLN A 380 20.17 7.15 7.29
N LEU A 381 20.80 6.88 8.43
CA LEU A 381 21.37 7.94 9.24
C LEU A 381 22.72 8.32 8.64
N ASP A 382 22.99 9.61 8.51
CA ASP A 382 24.34 10.09 8.21
C ASP A 382 25.29 9.59 9.31
N GLU A 383 26.41 8.97 8.92
CA GLU A 383 27.45 8.46 9.85
C GLU A 383 28.23 9.56 10.57
#